data_AF-A0A3D3RCA4-F1
#
_entry.id   AF-A0A3D3RCA4-F1
#
_cell.length_a   1.000
_cell.length_b   1.000
_cell.length_c   1.000
_cell.angle_alpha   90.00
_cell.angle_beta   90.00
_cell.angle_gamma   90.00
#
_symmetry.space_group_name_H-M   'P 1'
#
loop_
_entity.id
_entity.type
_entity.pdbx_description
1 polymer ?
#
loop_
_entity_poly.entity_id
_entity_poly.type
_entity_poly.pdbx_seq_one_letter_code
_entity_poly.pdbx_strand_id
1 'polypeptide(L)'
;MIQYILWGFALRFIQCLLEAAPFILAGLFIAAIFQRFFGAAETRRLFGEGTRAALFRAWVIGMLLPVCSLGVIPVARQLKKAGLAGGTIIAFAMSAPLFNPLSLLYGLTLSEPVTILAFALFSLLIVTLVGTIWDRLFPEKPEYPTDDQVVPYGMKRMLSVGVSAIKEASGSSLIYIMIGLAGVALLGVVLPQSSLQRSVNYDNPYAPLLMTGIAIPVYATPMLAMSQLGSMFQHANSVGAAFILLVLGAGVNLGLVAWIVRNYNWKKTIVWFSLLLLVIVGLAYGVEKPLFPSHIEPADHTHAFDIYCQPFSAGTTNFYKTAKEKLGHVVDPYEIYSAGILGCVILAGFILRFFDRNSRIENWLKKAEPVRTGKYDIVLPGPVLGVLILAGLIVASGVGCFSYYPSPEVICEEMTIAKTEALSGALSGNKSHSKYWIEIYDDWTRKLEVGVYLRRLKLSEYHHWKAQLLREKLELLAHEIEDEEHEEVRQLVSDIHHTHRRMVDAYLRDLN
;
A
#
# COMPACT_ATOMS: atom_id res chain seq x y z
N MET A 1 4.44 27.25 17.10
CA MET A 1 4.25 27.07 15.64
C MET A 1 5.37 26.26 14.98
N ILE A 2 6.66 26.64 15.12
CA ILE A 2 7.78 25.88 14.50
C ILE A 2 7.86 24.43 15.01
N GLN A 3 7.79 24.21 16.33
CA GLN A 3 7.82 22.85 16.89
C GLN A 3 6.64 21.98 16.43
N TYR A 4 5.45 22.59 16.31
CA TYR A 4 4.24 21.93 15.81
C TYR A 4 4.42 21.44 14.37
N ILE A 5 4.98 22.28 13.49
CA ILE A 5 5.30 21.92 12.10
C ILE A 5 6.39 20.84 12.05
N LEU A 6 7.49 21.02 12.78
CA LEU A 6 8.64 20.12 12.75
C LEU A 6 8.28 18.71 13.24
N TRP A 7 7.60 18.61 14.38
CA TRP A 7 7.16 17.32 14.91
C TRP A 7 6.07 16.70 14.06
N GLY A 8 5.19 17.51 13.43
CA GLY A 8 4.14 17.01 12.55
C GLY A 8 4.74 16.36 11.32
N PHE A 9 5.69 17.07 10.69
CA PHE A 9 6.50 16.55 9.59
C PHE A 9 7.24 15.27 10.00
N ALA A 10 7.98 15.29 11.11
CA ALA A 10 8.78 14.16 11.54
C ALA A 10 7.92 12.92 11.83
N LEU A 11 6.79 13.08 12.51
CA LEU A 11 5.90 11.97 12.83
C LEU A 11 5.31 11.35 11.56
N ARG A 12 4.76 12.16 10.64
CA ARG A 12 4.19 11.67 9.38
C ARG A 12 5.24 11.04 8.47
N PHE A 13 6.43 11.64 8.41
CA PHE A 13 7.56 11.09 7.67
C PHE A 13 7.97 9.70 8.20
N ILE A 14 8.12 9.55 9.52
CA ILE A 14 8.55 8.30 10.14
C ILE A 14 7.47 7.22 9.99
N GLN A 15 6.19 7.56 10.26
CA GLN A 15 5.07 6.64 10.05
C GLN A 15 5.05 6.10 8.62
N CYS A 16 5.10 7.00 7.63
CA CYS A 16 5.10 6.62 6.23
C CYS A 16 6.33 5.79 5.83
N LEU A 17 7.51 6.11 6.38
CA LEU A 17 8.74 5.36 6.12
C LEU A 17 8.64 3.92 6.66
N LEU A 18 8.12 3.75 7.88
CA LEU A 18 7.98 2.43 8.52
C LEU A 18 7.00 1.55 7.74
N GLU A 19 5.84 2.11 7.39
CA GLU A 19 4.80 1.44 6.61
C GLU A 19 5.27 1.07 5.19
N ALA A 20 6.04 1.96 4.55
CA ALA A 20 6.56 1.73 3.20
C ALA A 20 7.80 0.83 3.15
N ALA A 21 8.55 0.69 4.24
CA ALA A 21 9.82 -0.04 4.28
C ALA A 21 9.75 -1.49 3.72
N PRO A 22 8.80 -2.36 4.12
CA PRO A 22 8.72 -3.72 3.58
C PRO A 22 8.53 -3.73 2.06
N PHE A 23 7.70 -2.82 1.54
CA PHE A 23 7.41 -2.72 0.11
C PHE A 23 8.57 -2.13 -0.69
N ILE A 24 9.33 -1.18 -0.10
CA ILE A 24 10.55 -0.64 -0.71
C ILE A 24 11.61 -1.74 -0.83
N LEU A 25 11.80 -2.54 0.22
CA LEU A 25 12.69 -3.70 0.18
C LEU A 25 12.28 -4.69 -0.92
N ALA A 26 11.00 -5.05 -0.97
CA ALA A 26 10.47 -5.92 -2.02
C ALA A 26 10.76 -5.36 -3.42
N GLY A 27 10.53 -4.06 -3.63
CA GLY A 27 10.82 -3.38 -4.89
C GLY A 27 12.30 -3.42 -5.29
N LEU A 28 13.22 -3.23 -4.35
CA LEU A 28 14.67 -3.32 -4.59
C LEU A 28 15.08 -4.74 -5.00
N PHE A 29 14.54 -5.76 -4.34
CA PHE A 29 14.78 -7.16 -4.70
C PHE A 29 14.19 -7.51 -6.06
N ILE A 30 12.95 -7.11 -6.34
CA ILE A 30 12.29 -7.34 -7.63
C ILE A 30 13.06 -6.66 -8.76
N ALA A 31 13.52 -5.42 -8.57
CA ALA A 31 14.38 -4.73 -9.52
C ALA A 31 15.69 -5.50 -9.78
N ALA A 32 16.34 -5.98 -8.72
CA ALA A 32 17.55 -6.79 -8.85
C ALA A 32 17.28 -8.14 -9.57
N ILE A 33 16.10 -8.74 -9.37
CA ILE A 33 15.70 -9.96 -10.07
C ILE A 33 15.53 -9.70 -11.57
N PHE A 34 14.82 -8.64 -11.96
CA PHE A 34 14.69 -8.24 -13.36
C PHE A 34 16.06 -7.97 -13.99
N GLN A 35 16.98 -7.33 -13.25
CA GLN A 35 18.32 -7.06 -13.75
C GLN A 35 19.16 -8.33 -13.92
N ARG A 36 19.17 -9.25 -12.95
CA ARG A 36 20.17 -10.34 -12.87
C ARG A 36 19.67 -11.69 -13.39
N PHE A 37 18.38 -11.97 -13.34
CA PHE A 37 17.80 -13.24 -13.80
C PHE A 37 17.21 -13.14 -15.21
N PHE A 38 16.45 -12.09 -15.48
CA PHE A 38 15.83 -11.88 -16.79
C PHE A 38 16.79 -11.19 -17.76
N GLY A 39 17.44 -10.10 -17.33
CA GLY A 39 18.17 -9.22 -18.25
C GLY A 39 17.20 -8.43 -19.15
N ALA A 40 17.73 -7.55 -20.00
CA ALA A 40 16.95 -6.65 -20.84
C ALA A 40 16.12 -7.39 -21.90
N ALA A 41 16.67 -8.43 -22.53
CA ALA A 41 15.98 -9.18 -23.58
C ALA A 41 14.76 -9.95 -23.05
N GLU A 42 14.93 -10.74 -21.99
CA GLU A 42 13.84 -11.56 -21.45
C GLU A 42 12.83 -10.71 -20.66
N THR A 43 13.25 -9.60 -20.04
CA THR A 43 12.30 -8.65 -19.45
C THR A 43 11.36 -8.09 -20.54
N ARG A 44 11.89 -7.66 -21.69
CA ARG A 44 11.05 -7.22 -22.82
C ARG A 44 10.11 -8.31 -23.32
N ARG A 45 10.60 -9.56 -23.42
CA ARG A 45 9.79 -10.71 -23.82
C ARG A 45 8.66 -11.01 -22.84
N LEU A 46 8.95 -10.97 -21.54
CA LEU A 46 7.97 -11.19 -20.46
C LEU A 46 6.83 -10.17 -20.56
N PHE A 47 7.17 -8.90 -20.70
CA PHE A 47 6.18 -7.83 -20.88
C PHE A 47 5.54 -7.82 -22.27
N GLY A 48 6.05 -8.57 -23.24
CA GLY A 48 5.50 -8.62 -24.59
C GLY A 48 5.72 -7.32 -25.37
N GLU A 49 6.87 -6.68 -25.18
CA GLU A 49 7.27 -5.43 -25.83
C GLU A 49 7.03 -5.50 -27.36
N GLY A 50 6.45 -4.45 -27.94
CA GLY A 50 6.07 -4.40 -29.36
C GLY A 50 4.76 -5.10 -29.73
N THR A 51 4.05 -5.71 -28.76
CA THR A 51 2.72 -6.30 -28.99
C THR A 51 1.61 -5.46 -28.33
N ARG A 52 0.38 -5.54 -28.86
CA ARG A 52 -0.79 -4.90 -28.22
C ARG A 52 -1.10 -5.44 -26.82
N ALA A 53 -0.55 -6.60 -26.47
CA ALA A 53 -0.72 -7.21 -25.15
C ALA A 53 0.23 -6.61 -24.09
N ALA A 54 1.16 -5.73 -24.45
CA ALA A 54 2.18 -5.23 -23.53
C ALA A 54 1.60 -4.52 -22.30
N LEU A 55 0.62 -3.64 -22.52
CA LEU A 55 -0.07 -2.91 -21.45
C LEU A 55 -0.86 -3.85 -20.53
N PHE A 56 -1.54 -4.84 -21.11
CA PHE A 56 -2.29 -5.84 -20.33
C PHE A 56 -1.34 -6.70 -19.49
N ARG A 57 -0.23 -7.17 -20.07
CA ARG A 57 0.78 -7.94 -19.33
C ARG A 57 1.43 -7.10 -18.23
N ALA A 58 1.75 -5.83 -18.50
CA ALA A 58 2.25 -4.90 -17.49
C ALA A 58 1.28 -4.74 -16.31
N TRP A 59 -0.01 -4.62 -16.59
CA TRP A 59 -1.06 -4.54 -15.56
C TRP A 59 -1.15 -5.82 -14.73
N VAL A 60 -1.19 -7.00 -15.37
CA VAL A 60 -1.22 -8.29 -14.65
C VAL A 60 0.03 -8.49 -13.79
N ILE A 61 1.21 -8.26 -14.36
CA ILE A 61 2.48 -8.41 -13.63
C ILE A 61 2.54 -7.39 -12.48
N GLY A 62 2.07 -6.16 -12.70
CA GLY A 62 1.95 -5.15 -11.65
C GLY A 62 1.12 -5.65 -10.48
N MET A 63 -0.15 -6.00 -10.74
CA MET A 63 -1.10 -6.42 -9.69
C MET A 63 -0.62 -7.63 -8.87
N LEU A 64 0.16 -8.53 -9.47
CA LEU A 64 0.64 -9.71 -8.76
C LEU A 64 1.80 -9.41 -7.80
N LEU A 65 2.56 -8.33 -8.02
CA LEU A 65 3.74 -8.04 -7.21
C LEU A 65 3.39 -7.25 -5.95
N PRO A 66 3.89 -7.64 -4.77
CA PRO A 66 3.66 -6.95 -3.51
C PRO A 66 4.57 -5.72 -3.39
N VAL A 67 4.33 -4.72 -4.24
CA VAL A 67 5.06 -3.44 -4.23
C VAL A 67 4.08 -2.28 -4.07
N CYS A 68 4.51 -1.24 -3.36
CA CYS A 68 3.80 0.03 -3.30
C CYS A 68 4.36 1.01 -4.34
N SER A 69 3.78 2.20 -4.48
CA SER A 69 4.24 3.18 -5.45
C SER A 69 5.63 3.77 -5.12
N LEU A 70 6.14 3.65 -3.89
CA LEU A 70 7.55 3.94 -3.58
C LEU A 70 8.46 2.78 -3.98
N GLY A 71 8.06 1.54 -3.69
CA GLY A 71 8.78 0.32 -4.07
C GLY A 71 8.82 0.09 -5.58
N VAL A 72 7.86 0.63 -6.34
CA VAL A 72 7.83 0.49 -7.80
C VAL A 72 8.90 1.34 -8.51
N ILE A 73 9.41 2.40 -7.87
CA ILE A 73 10.42 3.31 -8.45
C ILE A 73 11.69 2.58 -8.89
N PRO A 74 12.38 1.76 -8.05
CA PRO A 74 13.55 1.00 -8.49
C PRO A 74 13.20 0.00 -9.60
N VAL A 75 12.02 -0.60 -9.57
CA VAL A 75 11.56 -1.54 -10.62
C VAL A 75 11.35 -0.81 -11.94
N ALA A 76 10.62 0.31 -11.95
CA ALA A 76 10.37 1.14 -13.13
C ALA A 76 11.68 1.65 -13.76
N ARG A 77 12.66 2.01 -12.92
CA ARG A 77 14.03 2.35 -13.37
C ARG A 77 14.70 1.18 -14.06
N GLN A 78 14.57 -0.03 -13.52
CA GLN A 78 15.15 -1.22 -14.13
C GLN A 78 14.44 -1.59 -15.45
N LEU A 79 13.11 -1.47 -15.52
CA LEU A 79 12.35 -1.67 -16.76
C LEU A 79 12.75 -0.66 -17.84
N LYS A 80 12.99 0.60 -17.45
CA LYS A 80 13.53 1.62 -18.37
C LYS A 80 14.93 1.24 -18.87
N LYS A 81 15.84 0.80 -17.98
CA LYS A 81 17.18 0.32 -18.38
C LYS A 81 17.11 -0.91 -19.30
N ALA A 82 16.07 -1.73 -19.17
CA ALA A 82 15.82 -2.88 -20.04
C ALA A 82 15.25 -2.50 -21.43
N GLY A 83 14.89 -1.23 -21.65
CA GLY A 83 14.41 -0.72 -22.93
C GLY A 83 12.92 -0.99 -23.20
N LEU A 84 12.09 -1.09 -22.16
CA LEU A 84 10.63 -1.16 -22.32
C LEU A 84 10.05 0.20 -22.75
N ALA A 85 8.94 0.19 -23.49
CA ALA A 85 8.22 1.41 -23.84
C ALA A 85 7.74 2.17 -22.60
N GLY A 86 7.74 3.50 -22.69
CA GLY A 86 7.30 4.37 -21.60
C GLY A 86 5.86 4.09 -21.14
N GLY A 87 4.93 3.80 -22.07
CA GLY A 87 3.55 3.47 -21.74
C GLY A 87 3.45 2.18 -20.94
N THR A 88 4.21 1.14 -21.31
CA THR A 88 4.31 -0.13 -20.57
C THR A 88 4.88 0.06 -19.16
N ILE A 89 5.91 0.90 -19.01
CA ILE A 89 6.53 1.17 -17.70
C ILE A 89 5.56 1.93 -16.79
N ILE A 90 4.88 2.94 -17.32
CA ILE A 90 3.89 3.71 -16.57
C ILE A 90 2.70 2.83 -16.19
N ALA A 91 2.24 2.00 -17.12
CA ALA A 91 1.16 1.05 -16.88
C ALA A 91 1.47 0.09 -15.73
N PHE A 92 2.68 -0.47 -15.74
CA PHE A 92 3.20 -1.27 -14.63
C PHE A 92 3.28 -0.46 -13.33
N ALA A 93 3.88 0.75 -13.39
CA ALA A 93 4.14 1.57 -12.21
C ALA A 93 2.84 1.99 -11.47
N MET A 94 1.78 2.26 -12.22
CA MET A 94 0.47 2.58 -11.66
C MET A 94 -0.28 1.35 -11.16
N SER A 95 -0.30 0.26 -11.94
CA SER A 95 -1.09 -0.94 -11.60
C SER A 95 -0.57 -1.69 -10.38
N ALA A 96 0.74 -1.72 -10.16
CA ALA A 96 1.35 -2.51 -9.10
C ALA A 96 0.87 -2.18 -7.66
N PRO A 97 0.85 -0.92 -7.24
CA PRO A 97 0.31 -0.54 -5.92
C PRO A 97 -1.21 -0.57 -5.81
N LEU A 98 -1.92 -0.68 -6.94
CA LEU A 98 -3.36 -0.44 -7.01
C LEU A 98 -4.16 -1.62 -6.44
N PHE A 99 -3.75 -2.85 -6.76
CA PHE A 99 -4.38 -4.07 -6.27
C PHE A 99 -3.33 -5.15 -6.08
N ASN A 100 -2.67 -5.16 -4.91
CA ASN A 100 -1.97 -6.36 -4.48
C ASN A 100 -2.99 -7.40 -3.95
N PRO A 101 -2.67 -8.71 -3.93
CA PRO A 101 -3.62 -9.73 -3.50
C PRO A 101 -4.19 -9.49 -2.09
N LEU A 102 -3.40 -8.94 -1.17
CA LEU A 102 -3.81 -8.62 0.20
C LEU A 102 -4.89 -7.53 0.22
N SER A 103 -4.65 -6.45 -0.51
CA SER A 103 -5.51 -5.26 -0.57
C SER A 103 -6.79 -5.57 -1.32
N LEU A 104 -6.73 -6.39 -2.37
CA LEU A 104 -7.92 -6.83 -3.08
C LEU A 104 -8.81 -7.68 -2.17
N LEU A 105 -8.21 -8.61 -1.40
CA LEU A 105 -8.96 -9.43 -0.46
C LEU A 105 -9.58 -8.59 0.66
N TYR A 106 -8.82 -7.65 1.22
CA TYR A 106 -9.31 -6.73 2.24
C TYR A 106 -10.42 -5.83 1.68
N GLY A 107 -10.27 -5.29 0.47
CA GLY A 107 -11.30 -4.51 -0.20
C GLY A 107 -12.60 -5.30 -0.42
N LEU A 108 -12.51 -6.57 -0.82
CA LEU A 108 -13.69 -7.46 -0.99
C LEU A 108 -14.47 -7.71 0.30
N THR A 109 -13.87 -7.46 1.47
CA THR A 109 -14.54 -7.64 2.77
C THR A 109 -15.21 -6.36 3.29
N LEU A 110 -14.72 -5.20 2.84
CA LEU A 110 -15.21 -3.90 3.26
C LEU A 110 -16.27 -3.33 2.33
N SER A 111 -16.29 -3.78 1.07
CA SER A 111 -17.17 -3.26 0.04
C SER A 111 -17.85 -4.38 -0.72
N GLU A 112 -18.95 -4.06 -1.40
CA GLU A 112 -19.61 -4.97 -2.30
C GLU A 112 -18.60 -5.49 -3.35
N PRO A 113 -18.54 -6.81 -3.60
CA PRO A 113 -17.61 -7.38 -4.58
C PRO A 113 -17.70 -6.74 -5.96
N VAL A 114 -18.89 -6.26 -6.34
CA VAL A 114 -19.14 -5.54 -7.59
C VAL A 114 -18.32 -4.25 -7.66
N THR A 115 -18.24 -3.47 -6.59
CA THR A 115 -17.49 -2.20 -6.53
C THR A 115 -15.99 -2.42 -6.66
N ILE A 116 -15.44 -3.43 -5.97
CA ILE A 116 -14.00 -3.76 -6.06
C ILE A 116 -13.63 -4.28 -7.45
N LEU A 117 -14.46 -5.16 -8.03
CA LEU A 117 -14.27 -5.64 -9.40
C LEU A 117 -14.39 -4.50 -10.41
N ALA A 118 -15.33 -3.58 -10.22
CA ALA A 118 -15.48 -2.38 -11.05
C ALA A 118 -14.23 -1.49 -10.95
N PHE A 119 -13.71 -1.24 -9.74
CA PHE A 119 -12.49 -0.44 -9.56
C PHE A 119 -11.27 -1.11 -10.20
N ALA A 120 -11.14 -2.43 -10.09
CA ALA A 120 -10.09 -3.19 -10.78
C ALA A 120 -10.20 -3.06 -12.31
N LEU A 121 -11.42 -3.20 -12.86
CA LEU A 121 -11.70 -3.03 -14.29
C LEU A 121 -11.41 -1.60 -14.76
N PHE A 122 -11.84 -0.59 -14.01
CA PHE A 122 -11.58 0.81 -14.35
C PHE A 122 -10.10 1.15 -14.25
N SER A 123 -9.36 0.57 -13.29
CA SER A 123 -7.90 0.72 -13.23
C SER A 123 -7.22 0.15 -14.48
N LEU A 124 -7.67 -1.01 -14.98
CA LEU A 124 -7.18 -1.59 -16.23
C LEU A 124 -7.49 -0.66 -17.40
N LEU A 125 -8.72 -0.12 -17.46
CA LEU A 125 -9.12 0.81 -18.50
C LEU A 125 -8.27 2.08 -18.48
N ILE A 126 -8.04 2.68 -17.32
CA ILE A 126 -7.19 3.87 -17.15
C ILE A 126 -5.78 3.55 -17.65
N VAL A 127 -5.17 2.48 -17.12
CA VAL A 127 -3.80 2.11 -17.44
C VAL A 127 -3.63 1.82 -18.93
N THR A 128 -4.57 1.10 -19.55
CA THR A 128 -4.53 0.78 -20.98
C THR A 128 -4.77 2.01 -21.86
N LEU A 129 -5.73 2.87 -21.51
CA LEU A 129 -6.03 4.09 -22.25
C LEU A 129 -4.86 5.07 -22.19
N VAL A 130 -4.41 5.38 -20.98
CA VAL A 130 -3.31 6.32 -20.71
C VAL A 130 -2.01 5.81 -21.32
N GLY A 131 -1.71 4.51 -21.17
CA GLY A 131 -0.53 3.89 -21.77
C GLY A 131 -0.56 3.90 -23.29
N THR A 132 -1.71 3.56 -23.90
CA THR A 132 -1.86 3.57 -25.37
C THR A 132 -1.73 4.98 -25.93
N ILE A 133 -2.31 5.98 -25.26
CA ILE A 133 -2.21 7.37 -25.70
C ILE A 133 -0.78 7.88 -25.53
N TRP A 134 -0.09 7.50 -24.45
CA TRP A 134 1.33 7.82 -24.27
C TRP A 134 2.17 7.27 -25.42
N ASP A 135 2.06 5.98 -25.74
CA ASP A 135 2.88 5.35 -26.78
C ASP A 135 2.58 5.93 -28.17
N ARG A 136 1.35 6.41 -28.41
CA ARG A 136 0.98 7.10 -29.66
C ARG A 136 1.48 8.54 -29.75
N LEU A 137 1.42 9.30 -28.66
CA LEU A 137 1.86 10.70 -28.63
C LEU A 137 3.38 10.83 -28.56
N PHE A 138 4.04 9.85 -27.91
CA PHE A 138 5.46 9.87 -27.65
C PHE A 138 6.10 8.53 -28.07
N PRO A 139 6.09 8.18 -29.37
CA PRO A 139 6.75 6.97 -29.84
C PRO A 139 8.25 7.08 -29.55
N GLU A 140 8.72 6.27 -28.61
CA GLU A 140 10.14 6.18 -28.30
C GLU A 140 10.74 5.05 -29.13
N LYS A 141 11.91 5.31 -29.74
CA LYS A 141 12.69 4.25 -30.34
C LYS A 141 13.31 3.46 -29.18
N PRO A 142 12.99 2.17 -29.01
CA PRO A 142 13.58 1.41 -27.93
C PRO A 142 15.08 1.29 -28.17
N GLU A 143 15.87 1.90 -27.30
CA GLU A 143 17.31 1.70 -27.25
C GLU A 143 17.58 0.38 -26.55
N TYR A 144 18.10 -0.58 -27.31
CA TYR A 144 18.42 -1.90 -26.80
C TYR A 144 19.84 -1.88 -26.23
N PRO A 145 20.03 -2.19 -24.94
CA PRO A 145 21.36 -2.36 -24.39
C PRO A 145 22.13 -3.42 -25.17
N THR A 146 23.34 -3.09 -25.63
CA THR A 146 24.19 -3.97 -26.44
C THR A 146 24.99 -4.99 -25.62
N ASP A 147 25.04 -4.85 -24.29
CA ASP A 147 25.87 -5.68 -23.42
C ASP A 147 25.10 -6.18 -22.18
N ASP A 148 24.40 -7.30 -22.35
CA ASP A 148 23.87 -8.10 -21.23
C ASP A 148 24.81 -9.29 -21.00
N GLN A 149 25.99 -9.06 -20.43
CA GLN A 149 26.74 -10.18 -19.84
C GLN A 149 25.94 -10.73 -18.65
N VAL A 150 25.16 -11.78 -18.94
CA VAL A 150 24.41 -12.54 -17.96
C VAL A 150 25.39 -13.08 -16.92
N VAL A 151 25.17 -12.77 -15.64
CA VAL A 151 26.03 -13.25 -14.56
C VAL A 151 26.07 -14.79 -14.61
N PRO A 152 27.27 -15.42 -14.54
CA PRO A 152 27.42 -16.86 -14.57
C PRO A 152 26.59 -17.53 -13.46
N TYR A 153 26.14 -18.76 -13.71
CA TYR A 153 25.31 -19.52 -12.78
C TYR A 153 26.07 -19.90 -11.50
N GLY A 154 25.31 -20.26 -10.45
CA GLY A 154 25.83 -20.61 -9.13
C GLY A 154 25.69 -19.49 -8.10
N MET A 155 26.45 -19.59 -7.00
CA MET A 155 26.33 -18.69 -5.85
C MET A 155 26.63 -17.22 -6.17
N LYS A 156 27.48 -16.97 -7.18
CA LYS A 156 27.75 -15.61 -7.69
C LYS A 156 26.50 -14.93 -8.25
N ARG A 157 25.57 -15.68 -8.86
CA ARG A 157 24.31 -15.11 -9.35
C ARG A 157 23.44 -14.61 -8.19
N MET A 158 23.31 -15.37 -7.12
CA MET A 158 22.56 -14.97 -5.91
C MET A 158 23.19 -13.75 -5.23
N LEU A 159 24.52 -13.76 -5.07
CA LEU A 159 25.25 -12.60 -4.54
C LEU A 159 25.08 -11.36 -5.43
N SER A 160 25.01 -11.53 -6.75
CA SER A 160 24.81 -10.40 -7.68
C SER A 160 23.46 -9.71 -7.53
N VAL A 161 22.43 -10.43 -7.07
CA VAL A 161 21.11 -9.88 -6.77
C VAL A 161 21.19 -9.01 -5.52
N GLY A 162 21.80 -9.53 -4.44
CA GLY A 162 22.01 -8.76 -3.20
C GLY A 162 22.84 -7.50 -3.44
N VAL A 163 23.96 -7.61 -4.17
CA VAL A 163 24.80 -6.46 -4.51
C VAL A 163 24.07 -5.46 -5.40
N SER A 164 23.25 -5.93 -6.35
CA SER A 164 22.41 -5.05 -7.17
C SER A 164 21.38 -4.29 -6.34
N ALA A 165 20.64 -4.99 -5.46
CA ALA A 165 19.67 -4.38 -4.56
C ALA A 165 20.32 -3.33 -3.65
N ILE A 166 21.49 -3.64 -3.07
CA ILE A 166 22.29 -2.72 -2.24
C ILE A 166 22.72 -1.47 -3.03
N LYS A 167 23.22 -1.64 -4.27
CA LYS A 167 23.62 -0.51 -5.13
C LYS A 167 22.44 0.36 -5.56
N GLU A 168 21.28 -0.23 -5.82
CA GLU A 168 20.08 0.52 -6.20
C GLU A 168 19.45 1.23 -4.98
N ALA A 169 19.55 0.63 -3.78
CA ALA A 169 19.07 1.20 -2.52
C ALA A 169 19.79 2.50 -2.13
N SER A 170 21.12 2.57 -2.31
CA SER A 170 21.88 3.82 -2.17
C SER A 170 21.90 4.67 -3.44
N GLY A 171 21.19 4.22 -4.49
CA GLY A 171 21.16 4.81 -5.83
C GLY A 171 20.32 6.08 -5.94
N SER A 172 20.05 6.51 -7.17
CA SER A 172 19.12 7.64 -7.37
C SER A 172 17.67 7.29 -7.02
N SER A 173 17.32 6.01 -6.86
CA SER A 173 16.02 5.58 -6.32
C SER A 173 15.77 6.16 -4.93
N LEU A 174 16.79 6.23 -4.07
CA LEU A 174 16.67 6.82 -2.74
C LEU A 174 16.16 8.27 -2.79
N ILE A 175 16.67 9.07 -3.72
CA ILE A 175 16.28 10.48 -3.86
C ILE A 175 14.79 10.60 -4.20
N TYR A 176 14.31 9.79 -5.14
CA TYR A 176 12.89 9.80 -5.52
C TYR A 176 11.99 9.28 -4.40
N ILE A 177 12.41 8.23 -3.68
CA ILE A 177 11.68 7.73 -2.51
C ILE A 177 11.59 8.82 -1.43
N MET A 178 12.69 9.53 -1.15
CA MET A 178 12.72 10.65 -0.20
C MET A 178 11.79 11.80 -0.63
N ILE A 179 11.70 12.11 -1.93
CA ILE A 179 10.75 13.10 -2.47
C ILE A 179 9.30 12.65 -2.22
N GLY A 180 9.01 11.37 -2.43
CA GLY A 180 7.68 10.80 -2.15
C GLY A 180 7.31 10.91 -0.66
N LEU A 181 8.20 10.47 0.23
CA LEU A 181 8.01 10.54 1.69
C LEU A 181 7.88 12.00 2.19
N ALA A 182 8.68 12.91 1.64
CA ALA A 182 8.59 14.33 1.95
C ALA A 182 7.25 14.93 1.51
N GLY A 183 6.65 14.43 0.42
CA GLY A 183 5.31 14.82 -0.03
C GLY A 183 4.23 14.57 1.00
N VAL A 184 4.21 13.36 1.57
CA VAL A 184 3.26 12.97 2.62
C VAL A 184 3.46 13.81 3.87
N ALA A 185 4.70 13.96 4.30
CA ALA A 185 5.04 14.72 5.49
C ALA A 185 4.70 16.21 5.34
N LEU A 186 4.86 16.78 4.13
CA LEU A 186 4.46 18.15 3.83
C LEU A 186 2.94 18.31 3.83
N LEU A 187 2.20 17.36 3.25
CA LEU A 187 0.74 17.37 3.26
C LEU A 187 0.21 17.35 4.70
N GLY A 188 0.76 16.49 5.56
CA GLY A 188 0.38 16.41 6.98
C GLY A 188 0.72 17.65 7.81
N VAL A 189 1.58 18.54 7.29
CA VAL A 189 1.83 19.86 7.89
C VAL A 189 0.85 20.91 7.38
N VAL A 190 0.49 20.83 6.10
CA VAL A 190 -0.36 21.82 5.43
C VAL A 190 -1.82 21.65 5.79
N LEU A 191 -2.29 20.41 5.95
CA LEU A 191 -3.69 20.10 6.27
C LEU A 191 -3.92 20.18 7.78
N PRO A 192 -4.74 21.15 8.26
CA PRO A 192 -5.11 21.20 9.67
C PRO A 192 -5.87 19.95 10.09
N GLN A 193 -5.78 19.61 11.37
CA GLN A 193 -6.56 18.52 11.96
C GLN A 193 -8.06 18.72 11.64
N SER A 194 -8.74 17.63 11.29
CA SER A 194 -10.19 17.62 11.02
C SER A 194 -10.68 18.43 9.81
N SER A 195 -9.78 19.00 9.00
CA SER A 195 -10.15 19.84 7.85
C SER A 195 -10.88 19.11 6.72
N LEU A 196 -10.69 17.80 6.60
CA LEU A 196 -11.28 16.98 5.54
C LEU A 196 -12.54 16.21 5.97
N GLN A 197 -12.96 16.33 7.23
CA GLN A 197 -14.03 15.47 7.78
C GLN A 197 -15.38 15.65 7.10
N ARG A 198 -15.69 16.84 6.56
CA ARG A 198 -16.96 17.13 5.87
C ARG A 198 -16.81 17.39 4.36
N SER A 199 -15.57 17.39 3.88
CA SER A 199 -15.24 17.88 2.53
C SER A 199 -15.54 16.87 1.42
N VAL A 200 -15.76 15.61 1.80
CA VAL A 200 -15.90 14.44 0.90
C VAL A 200 -17.24 13.71 1.05
N ASN A 201 -18.20 14.36 1.70
CA ASN A 201 -19.57 13.86 1.82
C ASN A 201 -20.18 13.64 0.43
N TYR A 202 -21.07 12.66 0.31
CA TYR A 202 -21.73 12.31 -0.95
C TYR A 202 -22.41 13.50 -1.64
N ASP A 203 -23.07 14.36 -0.86
CA ASP A 203 -23.82 15.51 -1.40
C ASP A 203 -22.93 16.58 -2.02
N ASN A 204 -21.60 16.51 -1.83
CA ASN A 204 -20.67 17.49 -2.38
C ASN A 204 -20.23 17.11 -3.80
N PRO A 205 -20.69 17.82 -4.85
CA PRO A 205 -20.29 17.54 -6.22
C PRO A 205 -18.80 17.79 -6.45
N TYR A 206 -18.13 18.57 -5.59
CA TYR A 206 -16.71 18.86 -5.70
C TYR A 206 -15.81 17.84 -4.99
N ALA A 207 -16.38 16.83 -4.31
CA ALA A 207 -15.60 15.84 -3.55
C ALA A 207 -14.55 15.10 -4.41
N PRO A 208 -14.86 14.57 -5.61
CA PRO A 208 -13.86 13.96 -6.48
C PRO A 208 -12.73 14.94 -6.89
N LEU A 209 -13.09 16.21 -7.15
CA LEU A 209 -12.13 17.22 -7.57
C LEU A 209 -11.18 17.63 -6.43
N LEU A 210 -11.72 17.83 -5.22
CA LEU A 210 -10.93 18.08 -4.01
C LEU A 210 -9.97 16.92 -3.76
N MET A 211 -10.47 15.68 -3.88
CA MET A 211 -9.65 14.51 -3.67
C MET A 211 -8.51 14.38 -4.69
N THR A 212 -8.73 14.83 -5.93
CA THR A 212 -7.68 14.87 -6.96
C THR A 212 -6.51 15.75 -6.56
N GLY A 213 -6.78 16.91 -5.94
CA GLY A 213 -5.74 17.83 -5.48
C GLY A 213 -4.90 17.28 -4.32
N ILE A 214 -5.49 16.40 -3.50
CA ILE A 214 -4.90 15.92 -2.24
C ILE A 214 -4.31 14.50 -2.39
N ALA A 215 -4.83 13.67 -3.29
CA ALA A 215 -4.44 12.26 -3.39
C ALA A 215 -2.96 12.06 -3.77
N ILE A 216 -2.40 12.90 -4.65
CA ILE A 216 -1.03 12.70 -5.16
C ILE A 216 0.04 12.90 -4.07
N PRO A 217 -0.03 13.95 -3.22
CA PRO A 217 0.91 14.08 -2.11
C PRO A 217 0.57 13.18 -0.92
N VAL A 218 -0.67 12.69 -0.80
CA VAL A 218 -1.08 11.78 0.29
C VAL A 218 -0.22 10.53 0.34
N TYR A 219 0.06 9.89 -0.80
CA TYR A 219 0.65 8.54 -0.89
C TYR A 219 0.12 7.59 0.20
N ALA A 220 -0.83 6.74 -0.18
CA ALA A 220 -1.32 5.68 0.67
C ALA A 220 -0.64 4.36 0.29
N THR A 221 -0.22 3.56 1.26
CA THR A 221 0.10 2.17 0.94
C THR A 221 -1.16 1.44 0.49
N PRO A 222 -1.03 0.32 -0.24
CA PRO A 222 -2.20 -0.42 -0.73
C PRO A 222 -3.18 -0.81 0.39
N MET A 223 -2.66 -1.21 1.57
CA MET A 223 -3.47 -1.56 2.73
C MET A 223 -4.18 -0.34 3.32
N LEU A 224 -3.46 0.77 3.47
CA LEU A 224 -4.02 2.01 3.98
C LEU A 224 -5.13 2.55 3.06
N ALA A 225 -4.91 2.54 1.75
CA ALA A 225 -5.87 2.99 0.76
C ALA A 225 -7.18 2.18 0.82
N MET A 226 -7.08 0.85 0.96
CA MET A 226 -8.27 0.00 1.10
C MET A 226 -8.98 0.19 2.44
N SER A 227 -8.23 0.42 3.53
CA SER A 227 -8.83 0.71 4.83
C SER A 227 -9.62 2.01 4.80
N GLN A 228 -9.06 3.05 4.16
CA GLN A 228 -9.76 4.31 3.99
C GLN A 228 -10.96 4.20 3.05
N LEU A 229 -10.83 3.45 1.96
CA LEU A 229 -11.95 3.17 1.06
C LEU A 229 -13.11 2.48 1.82
N GLY A 230 -12.82 1.51 2.69
CA GLY A 230 -13.83 0.88 3.54
C GLY A 230 -14.49 1.86 4.51
N SER A 231 -13.69 2.67 5.23
CA SER A 231 -14.20 3.72 6.12
C SER A 231 -15.07 4.73 5.36
N MET A 232 -14.68 5.11 4.14
CA MET A 232 -15.45 6.01 3.29
C MET A 232 -16.82 5.44 2.94
N PHE A 233 -16.92 4.17 2.58
CA PHE A 233 -18.19 3.53 2.26
C PHE A 233 -19.09 3.37 3.49
N GLN A 234 -18.52 3.09 4.66
CA GLN A 234 -19.27 3.00 5.93
C GLN A 234 -19.96 4.32 6.31
N HIS A 235 -19.35 5.45 5.97
CA HIS A 235 -19.91 6.78 6.25
C HIS A 235 -20.69 7.36 5.06
N ALA A 236 -20.95 6.54 4.03
CA ALA A 236 -21.57 6.94 2.77
C ALA A 236 -20.92 8.19 2.12
N ASN A 237 -19.60 8.27 2.15
CA ASN A 237 -18.84 9.31 1.45
C ASN A 237 -18.84 9.09 -0.07
N SER A 238 -18.39 10.10 -0.81
CA SER A 238 -18.29 10.07 -2.26
C SER A 238 -17.49 8.86 -2.79
N VAL A 239 -18.11 8.06 -3.64
CA VAL A 239 -17.51 6.85 -4.24
C VAL A 239 -16.44 7.23 -5.27
N GLY A 240 -16.64 8.31 -6.01
CA GLY A 240 -15.65 8.87 -6.92
C GLY A 240 -14.44 9.43 -6.18
N ALA A 241 -14.62 10.05 -5.01
CA ALA A 241 -13.49 10.45 -4.16
C ALA A 241 -12.71 9.22 -3.66
N ALA A 242 -13.40 8.15 -3.24
CA ALA A 242 -12.75 6.90 -2.83
C ALA A 242 -11.97 6.25 -3.99
N PHE A 243 -12.54 6.26 -5.20
CA PHE A 243 -11.87 5.79 -6.41
C PHE A 243 -10.61 6.61 -6.73
N ILE A 244 -10.68 7.93 -6.59
CA ILE A 244 -9.53 8.82 -6.82
C ILE A 244 -8.46 8.60 -5.76
N LEU A 245 -8.83 8.44 -4.49
CA LEU A 245 -7.88 8.09 -3.42
C LEU A 245 -7.17 6.77 -3.75
N LEU A 246 -7.90 5.77 -4.21
CA LEU A 246 -7.32 4.47 -4.58
C LEU A 246 -6.37 4.61 -5.78
N VAL A 247 -6.80 5.21 -6.89
CA VAL A 247 -6.00 5.28 -8.12
C VAL A 247 -4.83 6.25 -8.00
N LEU A 248 -5.04 7.45 -7.48
CA LEU A 248 -3.97 8.46 -7.37
C LEU A 248 -3.20 8.35 -6.07
N GLY A 249 -3.88 8.10 -4.94
CA GLY A 249 -3.24 8.00 -3.63
C GLY A 249 -2.41 6.73 -3.47
N ALA A 250 -2.90 5.57 -3.90
CA ALA A 250 -2.07 4.36 -3.91
C ALA A 250 -1.17 4.29 -5.15
N GLY A 251 -1.71 4.63 -6.33
CA GLY A 251 -1.06 4.46 -7.63
C GLY A 251 0.08 5.43 -7.93
N VAL A 252 0.04 6.65 -7.40
CA VAL A 252 0.99 7.72 -7.76
C VAL A 252 1.54 8.39 -6.50
N ASN A 253 2.77 8.90 -6.58
CA ASN A 253 3.37 9.75 -5.55
C ASN A 253 4.32 10.77 -6.18
N LEU A 254 4.69 11.80 -5.42
CA LEU A 254 5.60 12.86 -5.89
C LEU A 254 6.97 12.34 -6.35
N GLY A 255 7.47 11.26 -5.75
CA GLY A 255 8.72 10.62 -6.13
C GLY A 255 8.67 10.01 -7.53
N LEU A 256 7.59 9.28 -7.83
CA LEU A 256 7.34 8.70 -9.15
C LEU A 256 7.15 9.81 -10.20
N VAL A 257 6.40 10.86 -9.89
CA VAL A 257 6.24 12.02 -10.78
C VAL A 257 7.60 12.68 -11.06
N ALA A 258 8.40 12.94 -10.03
CA ALA A 258 9.75 13.50 -10.19
C ALA A 258 10.66 12.60 -11.04
N TRP A 259 10.52 11.27 -10.89
CA TRP A 259 11.23 10.31 -11.73
C TRP A 259 10.80 10.41 -13.20
N ILE A 260 9.49 10.46 -13.49
CA ILE A 260 8.97 10.61 -14.87
C ILE A 260 9.45 11.92 -15.48
N VAL A 261 9.35 13.05 -14.78
CA VAL A 261 9.81 14.38 -15.25
C VAL A 261 11.28 14.33 -15.66
N ARG A 262 12.14 13.76 -14.81
CA ARG A 262 13.58 13.70 -15.07
C ARG A 262 13.94 12.82 -16.28
N ASN A 263 13.10 11.85 -16.59
CA ASN A 263 13.36 10.79 -17.57
C ASN A 263 12.70 11.01 -18.93
N TYR A 264 11.53 11.63 -18.96
CA TYR A 264 10.71 11.78 -20.17
C TYR A 264 10.45 13.24 -20.54
N ASN A 265 11.07 14.20 -19.84
CA ASN A 265 10.86 15.64 -19.97
C ASN A 265 9.53 16.11 -19.33
N TRP A 266 9.59 17.30 -18.74
CA TRP A 266 8.46 18.00 -18.11
C TRP A 266 7.26 18.16 -19.05
N LYS A 267 7.48 18.48 -20.33
CA LYS A 267 6.38 18.66 -21.30
C LYS A 267 5.55 17.39 -21.51
N LYS A 268 6.21 16.24 -21.74
CA LYS A 268 5.52 14.96 -21.89
C LYS A 268 4.79 14.57 -20.61
N THR A 269 5.43 14.84 -19.48
CA THR A 269 4.86 14.54 -18.15
C THR A 269 3.58 15.34 -17.90
N ILE A 270 3.55 16.63 -18.21
CA ILE A 270 2.31 17.43 -18.10
C ILE A 270 1.21 16.84 -18.97
N VAL A 271 1.48 16.57 -20.24
CA VAL A 271 0.45 16.05 -21.17
C VAL A 271 -0.14 14.75 -20.63
N TRP A 272 0.73 13.85 -20.17
CA TRP A 272 0.31 12.59 -19.57
C TRP A 272 -0.46 12.77 -18.28
N PHE A 273 0.01 13.63 -17.38
CA PHE A 273 -0.65 13.85 -16.11
C PHE A 273 -2.01 14.50 -16.29
N SER A 274 -2.13 15.50 -17.17
CA SER A 274 -3.42 16.10 -17.53
C SER A 274 -4.38 15.08 -18.12
N LEU A 275 -3.89 14.19 -19.00
CA LEU A 275 -4.70 13.13 -19.57
C LEU A 275 -5.14 12.10 -18.53
N LEU A 276 -4.22 11.69 -17.66
CA LEU A 276 -4.48 10.80 -16.54
C LEU A 276 -5.56 11.37 -15.61
N LEU A 277 -5.39 12.63 -15.19
CA LEU A 277 -6.34 13.32 -14.34
C LEU A 277 -7.71 13.46 -15.02
N LEU A 278 -7.76 13.82 -16.30
CA LEU A 278 -9.00 13.93 -17.05
C LEU A 278 -9.76 12.61 -17.10
N VAL A 279 -9.08 11.51 -17.41
CA VAL A 279 -9.69 10.17 -17.47
C VAL A 279 -10.16 9.73 -16.08
N ILE A 280 -9.33 9.91 -15.05
CA ILE A 280 -9.66 9.51 -13.67
C ILE A 280 -10.87 10.31 -13.16
N VAL A 281 -10.85 11.63 -13.29
CA VAL A 281 -11.95 12.49 -12.83
C VAL A 281 -13.23 12.20 -13.62
N GLY A 282 -13.12 12.02 -14.94
CA GLY A 282 -14.27 11.66 -15.78
C GLY A 282 -14.90 10.32 -15.37
N LEU A 283 -14.08 9.31 -15.09
CA LEU A 283 -14.56 8.02 -14.58
C LEU A 283 -15.12 8.14 -13.16
N ALA A 284 -14.47 8.91 -12.28
CA ALA A 284 -14.92 9.13 -10.90
C ALA A 284 -16.35 9.68 -10.85
N TYR A 285 -16.64 10.72 -11.63
CA TYR A 285 -18.01 11.24 -11.77
C TYR A 285 -18.98 10.23 -12.41
N GLY A 286 -18.47 9.39 -13.32
CA GLY A 286 -19.26 8.33 -13.95
C GLY A 286 -19.65 7.21 -12.98
N VAL A 287 -18.80 6.87 -12.01
CA VAL A 287 -19.03 5.80 -11.03
C VAL A 287 -19.74 6.26 -9.77
N GLU A 288 -19.77 7.57 -9.50
CA GLU A 288 -20.36 8.18 -8.31
C GLU A 288 -21.80 7.70 -8.04
N LYS A 289 -22.67 7.73 -9.06
CA LYS A 289 -24.08 7.34 -8.91
C LYS A 289 -24.32 5.83 -9.02
N PRO A 290 -23.73 5.09 -9.98
CA PRO A 290 -24.02 3.67 -10.16
C PRO A 290 -23.51 2.76 -9.04
N LEU A 291 -22.47 3.17 -8.31
CA LEU A 291 -21.84 2.37 -7.26
C LEU A 291 -22.11 2.91 -5.85
N PHE A 292 -23.03 3.86 -5.69
CA PHE A 292 -23.37 4.40 -4.37
C PHE A 292 -24.15 3.37 -3.53
N PRO A 293 -23.72 3.05 -2.30
CA PRO A 293 -24.44 2.12 -1.45
C PRO A 293 -25.78 2.74 -1.01
N SER A 294 -26.90 2.23 -1.55
CA SER A 294 -28.24 2.75 -1.26
C SER A 294 -28.79 2.39 0.13
N HIS A 295 -28.03 1.65 0.92
CA HIS A 295 -28.48 1.03 2.17
C HIS A 295 -27.89 1.66 3.45
N ILE A 296 -27.06 2.70 3.32
CA ILE A 296 -26.34 3.33 4.43
C ILE A 296 -26.86 4.77 4.60
N GLU A 297 -27.21 5.15 5.82
CA GLU A 297 -27.55 6.54 6.13
C GLU A 297 -26.28 7.42 6.06
N PRO A 298 -26.32 8.55 5.34
CA PRO A 298 -25.14 9.40 5.22
C PRO A 298 -24.72 9.97 6.58
N ALA A 299 -23.47 9.72 6.96
CA ALA A 299 -22.88 10.36 8.13
C ALA A 299 -22.44 11.78 7.75
N ASP A 300 -22.68 12.76 8.64
CA ASP A 300 -22.32 14.16 8.39
C ASP A 300 -20.80 14.43 8.41
N HIS A 301 -19.99 13.48 8.89
CA HIS A 301 -18.55 13.61 9.00
C HIS A 301 -17.82 12.26 8.88
N THR A 302 -16.53 12.28 8.53
CA THR A 302 -15.67 11.10 8.47
C THR A 302 -14.30 11.33 9.08
N HIS A 303 -13.82 10.35 9.84
CA HIS A 303 -12.46 10.35 10.40
C HIS A 303 -11.41 9.71 9.48
N ALA A 304 -11.83 9.19 8.32
CA ALA A 304 -10.95 8.50 7.37
C ALA A 304 -9.71 9.32 6.95
N PHE A 305 -9.83 10.65 6.93
CA PHE A 305 -8.76 11.52 6.43
C PHE A 305 -7.84 12.09 7.52
N ASP A 306 -8.15 11.84 8.80
CA ASP A 306 -7.36 12.39 9.91
C ASP A 306 -5.92 11.83 9.93
N ILE A 307 -5.71 10.66 9.33
CA ILE A 307 -4.37 10.06 9.12
C ILE A 307 -3.49 10.87 8.16
N TYR A 308 -4.06 11.70 7.30
CA TYR A 308 -3.33 12.54 6.34
C TYR A 308 -3.14 13.97 6.84
N CYS A 309 -3.88 14.37 7.88
CA CYS A 309 -3.85 15.70 8.46
C CYS A 309 -2.77 15.84 9.54
N GLN A 310 -2.66 17.05 10.12
CA GLN A 310 -1.80 17.30 11.25
C GLN A 310 -2.15 16.38 12.45
N PRO A 311 -1.15 15.68 13.03
CA PRO A 311 -1.40 14.72 14.11
C PRO A 311 -1.59 15.35 15.51
N PHE A 312 -1.35 16.65 15.69
CA PHE A 312 -1.42 17.33 16.99
C PHE A 312 -2.62 18.27 17.07
N SER A 313 -3.30 18.27 18.21
CA SER A 313 -4.37 19.21 18.53
C SER A 313 -3.84 20.54 19.05
N ALA A 314 -4.67 21.59 18.97
CA ALA A 314 -4.31 22.96 19.36
C ALA A 314 -3.85 23.10 20.83
N GLY A 315 -4.22 22.15 21.71
CA GLY A 315 -3.82 22.14 23.13
C GLY A 315 -2.55 21.34 23.46
N THR A 316 -1.85 20.78 22.46
CA THR A 316 -0.68 19.91 22.71
C THR A 316 0.53 20.74 23.20
N THR A 317 0.96 20.52 24.43
CA THR A 317 2.12 21.22 25.03
C THR A 317 3.42 20.42 24.90
N ASN A 318 3.37 19.08 24.94
CA ASN A 318 4.53 18.21 24.84
C ASN A 318 4.49 17.35 23.57
N PHE A 319 4.96 17.94 22.46
CA PHE A 319 4.95 17.31 21.14
C PHE A 319 5.78 16.03 21.06
N TYR A 320 6.92 15.96 21.75
CA TYR A 320 7.78 14.77 21.73
C TYR A 320 7.09 13.55 22.36
N LYS A 321 6.51 13.73 23.55
CA LYS A 321 5.82 12.64 24.26
C LYS A 321 4.63 12.13 23.45
N THR A 322 3.81 13.05 22.95
CA THR A 322 2.64 12.74 22.12
C THR A 322 3.04 12.06 20.81
N ALA A 323 4.12 12.50 20.17
CA ALA A 323 4.63 11.87 18.96
C ALA A 323 5.12 10.44 19.23
N LYS A 324 5.81 10.23 20.34
CA LYS A 324 6.30 8.90 20.74
C LYS A 324 5.16 7.95 21.07
N GLU A 325 4.15 8.41 21.79
CA GLU A 325 2.92 7.64 22.08
C GLU A 325 2.21 7.28 20.76
N LYS A 326 1.91 8.26 19.90
CA LYS A 326 1.26 8.01 18.60
C LYS A 326 2.07 7.09 17.68
N LEU A 327 3.41 7.16 17.72
CA LEU A 327 4.25 6.26 16.96
C LEU A 327 4.23 4.83 17.53
N GLY A 328 4.23 4.68 18.85
CA GLY A 328 4.18 3.38 19.50
C GLY A 328 2.86 2.63 19.31
N HIS A 329 1.76 3.36 19.10
CA HIS A 329 0.42 2.78 18.92
C HIS A 329 0.10 2.39 17.47
N VAL A 330 0.80 2.95 16.48
CA VAL A 330 0.47 2.77 15.05
C VAL A 330 1.40 1.79 14.34
N VAL A 331 2.60 1.53 14.90
CA VAL A 331 3.65 0.80 14.19
C VAL A 331 3.64 -0.67 14.56
N ASP A 332 3.45 -1.52 13.56
CA ASP A 332 3.55 -2.97 13.73
C ASP A 332 5.02 -3.42 13.89
N PRO A 333 5.32 -4.49 14.66
CA PRO A 333 6.69 -4.96 14.85
C PRO A 333 7.44 -5.28 13.55
N TYR A 334 6.76 -5.83 12.53
CA TYR A 334 7.39 -6.18 11.25
C TYR A 334 7.83 -4.95 10.44
N GLU A 335 7.17 -3.80 10.60
CA GLU A 335 7.54 -2.55 9.94
C GLU A 335 8.88 -2.04 10.50
N ILE A 336 9.07 -2.13 11.81
CA ILE A 336 10.33 -1.75 12.48
C ILE A 336 11.49 -2.62 12.00
N TYR A 337 11.29 -3.95 11.96
CA TYR A 337 12.32 -4.88 11.46
C TYR A 337 12.65 -4.60 9.99
N SER A 338 11.62 -4.36 9.16
CA SER A 338 11.80 -4.05 7.73
C SER A 338 12.54 -2.72 7.54
N ALA A 339 12.21 -1.69 8.30
CA ALA A 339 12.92 -0.41 8.26
C ALA A 339 14.38 -0.53 8.72
N GLY A 340 14.65 -1.34 9.75
CA GLY A 340 15.99 -1.66 10.20
C GLY A 340 16.83 -2.33 9.10
N ILE A 341 16.28 -3.36 8.44
CA ILE A 341 16.92 -4.04 7.30
C ILE A 341 17.16 -3.05 6.16
N LEU A 342 16.17 -2.22 5.81
CA LEU A 342 16.31 -1.20 4.77
C LEU A 342 17.43 -0.21 5.09
N GLY A 343 17.51 0.25 6.34
CA GLY A 343 18.61 1.10 6.82
C GLY A 343 19.98 0.42 6.65
N CYS A 344 20.11 -0.85 7.05
CA CYS A 344 21.33 -1.63 6.86
C CYS A 344 21.70 -1.79 5.38
N VAL A 345 20.73 -2.06 4.49
CA VAL A 345 20.94 -2.19 3.04
C VAL A 345 21.41 -0.86 2.43
N ILE A 346 20.80 0.26 2.82
CA ILE A 346 21.19 1.60 2.36
C ILE A 346 22.61 1.93 2.84
N LEU A 347 22.92 1.70 4.12
CA LEU A 347 24.26 1.91 4.70
C LEU A 347 25.32 1.05 4.00
N ALA A 348 25.04 -0.24 3.80
CA ALA A 348 25.89 -1.14 3.04
C ALA A 348 26.12 -0.62 1.61
N GLY A 349 25.10 -0.01 1.00
CA GLY A 349 25.19 0.59 -0.33
C GLY A 349 26.07 1.83 -0.39
N PHE A 350 26.06 2.67 0.65
CA PHE A 350 26.97 3.80 0.75
C PHE A 350 28.41 3.34 0.99
N ILE A 351 28.62 2.37 1.88
CA ILE A 351 29.92 1.75 2.15
C ILE A 351 30.48 1.14 0.86
N LEU A 352 29.68 0.36 0.14
CA LEU A 352 30.10 -0.28 -1.11
C LEU A 352 30.48 0.76 -2.17
N ARG A 353 29.75 1.87 -2.30
CA ARG A 353 30.14 2.97 -3.21
C ARG A 353 31.43 3.67 -2.82
N PHE A 354 31.67 3.82 -1.52
CA PHE A 354 32.88 4.45 -1.02
C PHE A 354 34.12 3.57 -1.27
N PHE A 355 34.03 2.28 -0.98
CA PHE A 355 35.16 1.34 -1.11
C PHE A 355 35.31 0.72 -2.50
N ASP A 356 34.23 0.50 -3.26
CA ASP A 356 34.24 -0.12 -4.59
C ASP A 356 33.94 0.88 -5.72
N ARG A 357 34.66 2.01 -5.72
CA ARG A 357 34.52 3.08 -6.72
C ARG A 357 34.82 2.61 -8.16
N ASN A 358 35.63 1.57 -8.32
CA ASN A 358 36.02 1.01 -9.62
C ASN A 358 35.18 -0.21 -10.05
N SER A 359 34.08 -0.54 -9.35
CA SER A 359 33.22 -1.70 -9.66
C SER A 359 33.97 -3.04 -9.73
N ARG A 360 35.02 -3.21 -8.91
CA ARG A 360 35.81 -4.44 -8.82
C ARG A 360 34.96 -5.64 -8.41
N ILE A 361 34.00 -5.45 -7.51
CA ILE A 361 33.09 -6.53 -7.07
C ILE A 361 32.21 -6.98 -8.23
N GLU A 362 31.72 -6.05 -9.05
CA GLU A 362 30.89 -6.38 -10.20
C GLU A 362 31.67 -7.10 -11.30
N ASN A 363 32.90 -6.69 -11.55
CA ASN A 363 33.80 -7.37 -12.47
C ASN A 363 34.16 -8.79 -11.99
N TRP A 364 34.33 -8.98 -10.68
CA TRP A 364 34.52 -10.31 -10.09
C TRP A 364 33.29 -11.20 -10.20
N LEU A 365 32.09 -10.66 -9.99
CA LEU A 365 30.83 -11.37 -10.13
C LEU A 365 30.58 -11.81 -11.59
N LYS A 366 30.96 -10.97 -12.56
CA LYS A 366 30.85 -11.27 -14.00
C LYS A 366 31.87 -12.29 -14.49
N LYS A 367 32.97 -12.51 -13.76
CA LYS A 367 34.01 -13.46 -14.18
C LYS A 367 33.49 -14.90 -14.11
N ALA A 368 33.28 -15.49 -15.28
CA ALA A 368 32.91 -16.89 -15.43
C ALA A 368 34.00 -17.81 -14.87
N GLU A 369 33.61 -18.74 -14.00
CA GLU A 369 34.47 -19.82 -13.56
C GLU A 369 34.28 -21.04 -14.47
N PRO A 370 35.33 -21.85 -14.69
CA PRO A 370 35.22 -23.07 -15.48
C PRO A 370 34.27 -24.05 -14.80
N VAL A 371 33.36 -24.59 -15.60
CA VAL A 371 32.27 -25.47 -15.18
C VAL A 371 32.83 -26.84 -14.83
N ARG A 372 32.57 -27.34 -13.62
CA ARG A 372 32.69 -28.76 -13.32
C ARG A 372 31.37 -29.41 -13.73
N THR A 373 31.37 -30.24 -14.77
CA THR A 373 30.15 -30.91 -15.28
C THR A 373 30.05 -32.33 -14.73
N GLY A 374 29.33 -32.49 -13.62
CA GLY A 374 28.82 -33.77 -13.15
C GLY A 374 27.57 -34.20 -13.91
N LYS A 375 27.25 -35.51 -13.85
CA LYS A 375 26.10 -36.10 -14.56
C LYS A 375 24.73 -35.56 -14.11
N TYR A 376 24.68 -34.89 -12.95
CA TYR A 376 23.48 -34.26 -12.39
C TYR A 376 23.51 -32.72 -12.44
N ASP A 377 24.55 -32.11 -13.03
CA ASP A 377 24.67 -30.65 -13.12
C ASP A 377 23.83 -30.10 -14.29
N ILE A 378 22.53 -29.92 -14.04
CA ILE A 378 21.60 -29.29 -15.01
C ILE A 378 21.68 -27.77 -14.84
N VAL A 379 22.10 -27.08 -15.90
CA VAL A 379 22.15 -25.61 -15.93
C VAL A 379 20.75 -25.05 -16.17
N LEU A 380 20.15 -24.47 -15.12
CA LEU A 380 18.86 -23.79 -15.21
C LEU A 380 19.03 -22.37 -15.82
N PRO A 381 18.23 -22.01 -16.84
CA PRO A 381 18.23 -20.66 -17.39
C PRO A 381 17.87 -19.61 -16.32
N GLY A 382 18.51 -18.45 -16.38
CA GLY A 382 18.22 -17.32 -15.49
C GLY A 382 16.74 -16.93 -15.44
N PRO A 383 16.04 -16.80 -16.57
CA PRO A 383 14.61 -16.45 -16.58
C PRO A 383 13.72 -17.47 -15.89
N VAL A 384 14.02 -18.77 -15.98
CA VAL A 384 13.25 -19.82 -15.30
C VAL A 384 13.35 -19.66 -13.79
N LEU A 385 14.57 -19.43 -13.27
CA LEU A 385 14.78 -19.12 -11.87
C LEU A 385 14.11 -17.80 -11.47
N GLY A 386 14.18 -16.77 -12.32
CA GLY A 386 13.50 -15.50 -12.10
C GLY A 386 11.99 -15.67 -11.96
N VAL A 387 11.35 -16.41 -12.86
CA VAL A 387 9.91 -16.72 -12.80
C VAL A 387 9.58 -17.52 -11.54
N LEU A 388 10.38 -18.53 -11.19
CA LEU A 388 10.17 -19.30 -9.96
C LEU A 388 10.30 -18.43 -8.70
N ILE A 389 11.26 -17.50 -8.66
CA ILE A 389 11.42 -16.58 -7.53
C ILE A 389 10.24 -15.61 -7.46
N LEU A 390 9.80 -15.04 -8.59
CA LEU A 390 8.64 -14.15 -8.62
C LEU A 390 7.36 -14.90 -8.21
N ALA A 391 7.14 -16.11 -8.72
CA ALA A 391 6.02 -16.96 -8.33
C ALA A 391 6.09 -17.33 -6.84
N GLY A 392 7.28 -17.68 -6.34
CA GLY A 392 7.52 -17.94 -4.92
C GLY A 392 7.23 -16.72 -4.05
N LEU A 393 7.54 -15.51 -4.52
CA LEU A 393 7.26 -14.26 -3.83
C LEU A 393 5.75 -13.95 -3.80
N ILE A 394 5.02 -14.26 -4.88
CA ILE A 394 3.55 -14.20 -4.91
C ILE A 394 2.95 -15.20 -3.92
N VAL A 395 3.41 -16.45 -3.93
CA VAL A 395 2.96 -17.49 -2.99
C VAL A 395 3.28 -17.10 -1.55
N ALA A 396 4.48 -16.59 -1.28
CA ALA A 396 4.88 -16.11 0.04
C ALA A 396 4.03 -14.93 0.49
N SER A 397 3.68 -14.00 -0.40
CA SER A 397 2.72 -12.93 -0.12
C SER A 397 1.33 -13.49 0.20
N GLY A 398 0.89 -14.53 -0.51
CA GLY A 398 -0.36 -15.24 -0.21
C GLY A 398 -0.34 -15.91 1.16
N VAL A 399 0.75 -16.62 1.51
CA VAL A 399 0.92 -17.23 2.84
C VAL A 399 0.98 -16.15 3.92
N GLY A 400 1.67 -15.04 3.67
CA GLY A 400 1.70 -13.87 4.55
C GLY A 400 0.29 -13.32 4.84
N CYS A 401 -0.63 -13.40 3.87
CA CYS A 401 -2.05 -13.08 4.09
C CYS A 401 -2.68 -13.95 5.17
N PHE A 402 -2.48 -15.27 5.10
CA PHE A 402 -3.02 -16.21 6.09
C PHE A 402 -2.40 -16.02 7.48
N SER A 403 -1.15 -15.56 7.54
CA SER A 403 -0.49 -15.20 8.80
C SER A 403 -1.01 -13.89 9.38
N TYR A 404 -1.26 -12.88 8.54
CA TYR A 404 -1.79 -11.58 8.97
C TYR A 404 -3.28 -11.65 9.37
N TYR A 405 -4.06 -12.51 8.71
CA TYR A 405 -5.45 -12.82 9.03
C TYR A 405 -5.54 -14.24 9.62
N PRO A 406 -5.25 -14.42 10.92
CA PRO A 406 -5.21 -15.74 11.56
C PRO A 406 -6.60 -16.41 11.59
N SER A 407 -6.68 -17.65 12.08
CA SER A 407 -7.97 -18.35 12.12
C SER A 407 -8.97 -17.60 13.01
N PRO A 408 -10.27 -17.71 12.74
CA PRO A 408 -11.27 -17.03 13.55
C PRO A 408 -11.20 -17.40 15.04
N GLU A 409 -10.72 -18.60 15.37
CA GLU A 409 -10.50 -19.04 16.76
C GLU A 409 -9.46 -18.14 17.46
N VAL A 410 -8.28 -17.99 16.84
CA VAL A 410 -7.19 -17.13 17.34
C VAL A 410 -7.66 -15.68 17.42
N ILE A 411 -8.40 -15.21 16.41
CA ILE A 411 -8.94 -13.84 16.43
C ILE A 411 -9.93 -13.66 17.59
N CYS A 412 -10.84 -14.61 17.83
CA CYS A 412 -11.78 -14.54 18.95
C CYS A 412 -11.07 -14.53 20.32
N GLU A 413 -9.95 -15.25 20.45
CA GLU A 413 -9.09 -15.23 21.65
C GLU A 413 -8.47 -13.84 21.86
N GLU A 414 -7.80 -13.28 20.84
CA GLU A 414 -7.20 -11.93 20.90
C GLU A 414 -8.26 -10.84 21.14
N MET A 415 -9.43 -10.97 20.52
CA MET A 415 -10.57 -10.08 20.77
C MET A 415 -11.05 -10.13 22.23
N THR A 416 -10.91 -11.26 22.92
CA THR A 416 -11.28 -11.37 24.32
C THR A 416 -10.33 -10.55 25.20
N ILE A 417 -9.04 -10.51 24.86
CA ILE A 417 -8.04 -9.67 25.53
C ILE A 417 -8.37 -8.19 25.28
N ALA A 418 -8.53 -7.80 24.00
CA ALA A 418 -8.83 -6.43 23.61
C ALA A 418 -10.11 -5.90 24.27
N LYS A 419 -11.17 -6.71 24.28
CA LYS A 419 -12.42 -6.42 25.00
C LYS A 419 -12.18 -6.15 26.49
N THR A 420 -11.39 -7.01 27.16
CA THR A 420 -11.18 -6.89 28.61
C THR A 420 -10.47 -5.59 28.96
N GLU A 421 -9.44 -5.23 28.18
CA GLU A 421 -8.68 -3.99 28.36
C GLU A 421 -9.52 -2.74 28.02
N ALA A 422 -10.28 -2.76 26.92
CA ALA A 422 -11.18 -1.69 26.54
C ALA A 422 -12.25 -1.43 27.61
N LEU A 423 -13.00 -2.46 28.00
CA LEU A 423 -14.11 -2.31 28.93
C LEU A 423 -13.64 -1.98 30.36
N SER A 424 -12.52 -2.54 30.82
CA SER A 424 -11.96 -2.18 32.13
C SER A 424 -11.39 -0.76 32.16
N GLY A 425 -10.77 -0.31 31.06
CA GLY A 425 -10.36 1.08 30.85
C GLY A 425 -11.55 2.03 30.94
N ALA A 426 -12.67 1.70 30.29
CA ALA A 426 -13.90 2.47 30.33
C ALA A 426 -14.47 2.59 31.76
N LEU A 427 -14.58 1.47 32.47
CA LEU A 427 -15.13 1.43 33.84
C LEU A 427 -14.24 2.13 34.88
N SER A 428 -12.92 2.13 34.66
CA SER A 428 -11.96 2.79 35.55
C SER A 428 -11.81 4.29 35.26
N GLY A 429 -12.48 4.81 34.22
CA GLY A 429 -12.36 6.21 33.80
C GLY A 429 -11.03 6.55 33.11
N ASN A 430 -10.21 5.55 32.76
CA ASN A 430 -8.96 5.76 32.03
C ASN A 430 -9.24 5.91 30.54
N LYS A 431 -9.64 7.13 30.14
CA LYS A 431 -10.05 7.46 28.76
C LYS A 431 -9.01 7.04 27.72
N SER A 432 -7.74 7.41 27.94
CA SER A 432 -6.66 7.14 26.98
C SER A 432 -6.42 5.65 26.76
N HIS A 433 -6.44 4.85 27.82
CA HIS A 433 -6.29 3.40 27.73
C HIS A 433 -7.47 2.75 27.03
N SER A 434 -8.69 3.15 27.41
CA SER A 434 -9.91 2.61 26.81
C SER A 434 -9.99 2.89 25.32
N LYS A 435 -9.75 4.15 24.91
CA LYS A 435 -9.82 4.56 23.50
C LYS A 435 -8.83 3.78 22.63
N TYR A 436 -7.59 3.62 23.12
CA TYR A 436 -6.58 2.82 22.42
C TYR A 436 -7.03 1.36 22.20
N TRP A 437 -7.57 0.71 23.22
CA TRP A 437 -8.01 -0.67 23.11
C TRP A 437 -9.34 -0.83 22.34
N ILE A 438 -10.21 0.18 22.34
CA ILE A 438 -11.40 0.24 21.49
C ILE A 438 -10.99 0.22 20.01
N GLU A 439 -10.01 1.04 19.61
CA GLU A 439 -9.49 1.06 18.24
C GLU A 439 -8.91 -0.31 17.83
N ILE A 440 -8.07 -0.92 18.69
CA ILE A 440 -7.54 -2.27 18.45
C ILE A 440 -8.66 -3.31 18.35
N TYR A 441 -9.68 -3.19 19.20
CA TYR A 441 -10.78 -4.13 19.22
C TYR A 441 -11.61 -4.03 17.94
N ASP A 442 -11.89 -2.82 17.45
CA ASP A 442 -12.51 -2.59 16.13
C ASP A 442 -11.71 -3.25 15.01
N ASP A 443 -10.39 -3.05 14.97
CA ASP A 443 -9.51 -3.66 13.97
C ASP A 443 -9.57 -5.19 13.97
N TRP A 444 -9.60 -5.81 15.15
CA TRP A 444 -9.76 -7.27 15.25
C TRP A 444 -11.11 -7.76 14.72
N THR A 445 -12.20 -7.00 14.92
CA THR A 445 -13.51 -7.37 14.32
C THR A 445 -13.43 -7.40 12.79
N ARG A 446 -12.71 -6.45 12.18
CA ARG A 446 -12.52 -6.39 10.72
C ARG A 446 -11.64 -7.54 10.24
N LYS A 447 -10.54 -7.83 10.96
CA LYS A 447 -9.66 -8.97 10.68
C LYS A 447 -10.41 -10.30 10.75
N LEU A 448 -11.40 -10.45 11.65
CA LEU A 448 -12.23 -11.64 11.77
C LEU A 448 -13.00 -11.94 10.47
N GLU A 449 -13.67 -10.93 9.92
CA GLU A 449 -14.43 -11.03 8.67
C GLU A 449 -13.54 -11.46 7.50
N VAL A 450 -12.37 -10.81 7.38
CA VAL A 450 -11.38 -11.13 6.35
C VAL A 450 -10.82 -12.53 6.53
N GLY A 451 -10.50 -12.92 7.78
CA GLY A 451 -9.96 -14.23 8.11
C GLY A 451 -10.92 -15.37 7.78
N VAL A 452 -12.23 -15.17 7.95
CA VAL A 452 -13.26 -16.13 7.52
C VAL A 452 -13.35 -16.18 5.99
N TYR A 453 -13.44 -15.01 5.35
CA TYR A 453 -13.57 -14.93 3.89
C TYR A 453 -12.35 -15.56 3.18
N LEU A 454 -11.13 -15.33 3.67
CA LEU A 454 -9.91 -15.91 3.11
C LEU A 454 -9.93 -17.45 3.10
N ARG A 455 -10.54 -18.08 4.12
CA ARG A 455 -10.59 -19.53 4.28
C ARG A 455 -11.78 -20.20 3.61
N ARG A 456 -12.92 -19.49 3.51
CA ARG A 456 -14.19 -20.03 2.99
C ARG A 456 -14.63 -19.44 1.66
N LEU A 457 -13.97 -18.37 1.20
CA LEU A 457 -14.33 -17.57 0.02
C LEU A 457 -15.77 -17.01 0.07
N LYS A 458 -16.36 -16.95 1.27
CA LYS A 458 -17.72 -16.46 1.52
C LYS A 458 -17.85 -15.98 2.96
N LEU A 459 -18.51 -14.85 3.15
CA LEU A 459 -18.98 -14.34 4.44
C LEU A 459 -20.51 -14.23 4.36
N SER A 460 -21.23 -14.75 5.36
CA SER A 460 -22.69 -14.59 5.42
C SER A 460 -23.02 -13.15 5.81
N GLU A 461 -24.10 -12.57 5.26
CA GLU A 461 -24.62 -11.28 5.73
C GLU A 461 -24.89 -11.31 7.24
N TYR A 462 -25.32 -12.45 7.78
CA TYR A 462 -25.52 -12.63 9.22
C TYR A 462 -24.24 -12.40 10.02
N HIS A 463 -23.10 -12.92 9.57
CA HIS A 463 -21.80 -12.74 10.23
C HIS A 463 -21.33 -11.30 10.13
N HIS A 464 -21.52 -10.67 8.97
CA HIS A 464 -21.20 -9.26 8.74
C HIS A 464 -21.99 -8.35 9.70
N TRP A 465 -23.31 -8.52 9.77
CA TRP A 465 -24.18 -7.75 10.66
C TRP A 465 -23.81 -7.92 12.14
N LYS A 466 -23.39 -9.12 12.56
CA LYS A 466 -22.94 -9.35 13.95
C LYS A 466 -21.66 -8.60 14.28
N ALA A 467 -20.72 -8.56 13.35
CA ALA A 467 -19.47 -7.81 13.52
C ALA A 467 -19.74 -6.31 13.49
N GLN A 468 -20.55 -5.83 12.53
CA GLN A 468 -20.93 -4.43 12.42
C GLN A 468 -21.62 -3.90 13.68
N LEU A 469 -22.60 -4.63 14.22
CA LEU A 469 -23.30 -4.25 15.45
C LEU A 469 -22.34 -4.11 16.66
N LEU A 470 -21.28 -4.92 16.70
CA LEU A 470 -20.26 -4.78 17.73
C LEU A 470 -19.44 -3.51 17.54
N ARG A 471 -19.06 -3.18 16.30
CA ARG A 471 -18.31 -1.96 15.96
C ARG A 471 -19.08 -0.68 16.28
N GLU A 472 -20.35 -0.62 15.88
CA GLU A 472 -21.23 0.53 16.19
C GLU A 472 -21.30 0.79 17.71
N LYS A 473 -21.40 -0.27 18.51
CA LYS A 473 -21.39 -0.15 19.98
C LYS A 473 -20.04 0.28 20.55
N LEU A 474 -18.93 -0.13 19.92
CA LEU A 474 -17.60 0.30 20.32
C LEU A 474 -17.37 1.78 20.03
N GLU A 475 -17.87 2.26 18.90
CA GLU A 475 -17.86 3.68 18.53
C GLU A 475 -18.69 4.52 19.51
N LEU A 476 -19.91 4.09 19.82
CA LEU A 476 -20.74 4.73 20.85
C LEU A 476 -20.03 4.76 22.21
N LEU A 477 -19.40 3.65 22.63
CA LEU A 477 -18.63 3.63 23.87
C LEU A 477 -17.48 4.64 23.85
N ALA A 478 -16.80 4.84 22.71
CA ALA A 478 -15.75 5.84 22.59
C ALA A 478 -16.29 7.26 22.79
N HIS A 479 -17.47 7.57 22.24
CA HIS A 479 -18.14 8.86 22.43
C HIS A 479 -18.53 9.09 23.90
N GLU A 480 -19.20 8.12 24.55
CA GLU A 480 -19.63 8.29 25.95
C GLU A 480 -18.45 8.42 26.94
N ILE A 481 -17.31 7.80 26.63
CA ILE A 481 -16.08 7.97 27.40
C ILE A 481 -15.53 9.39 27.27
N GLU A 482 -15.66 10.01 26.10
CA GLU A 482 -15.25 11.40 25.88
C GLU A 482 -16.13 12.36 26.69
N ASP A 483 -17.44 12.13 26.66
CA ASP A 483 -18.47 12.97 27.29
C ASP A 483 -18.61 12.78 28.82
N GLU A 484 -17.89 11.81 29.41
CA GLU A 484 -17.88 11.51 30.86
C GLU A 484 -19.22 10.99 31.41
N GLU A 485 -20.04 10.41 30.54
CA GLU A 485 -21.35 9.86 30.90
C GLU A 485 -21.26 8.49 31.58
N HIS A 486 -20.91 8.48 32.86
CA HIS A 486 -20.59 7.24 33.60
C HIS A 486 -21.71 6.20 33.66
N GLU A 487 -22.99 6.59 33.63
CA GLU A 487 -24.10 5.64 33.61
C GLU A 487 -24.25 4.97 32.24
N GLU A 488 -24.15 5.74 31.16
CA GLU A 488 -24.23 5.24 29.79
C GLU A 488 -23.07 4.29 29.47
N VAL A 489 -21.85 4.67 29.89
CA VAL A 489 -20.66 3.80 29.79
C VAL A 489 -20.90 2.44 30.46
N ARG A 490 -21.50 2.39 31.65
CA ARG A 490 -21.79 1.11 32.33
C ARG A 490 -22.80 0.27 31.58
N GLN A 491 -23.83 0.88 31.01
CA GLN A 491 -24.82 0.17 30.21
C GLN A 491 -24.17 -0.38 28.93
N LEU A 492 -23.44 0.45 28.19
CA LEU A 492 -22.73 0.05 26.96
C LEU A 492 -21.73 -1.07 27.21
N VAL A 493 -21.00 -1.05 28.32
CA VAL A 493 -20.05 -2.13 28.69
C VAL A 493 -20.75 -3.49 28.80
N SER A 494 -21.90 -3.55 29.47
CA SER A 494 -22.69 -4.78 29.57
C SER A 494 -23.19 -5.23 28.20
N ASP A 495 -23.68 -4.27 27.42
CA ASP A 495 -24.23 -4.47 26.08
C ASP A 495 -23.20 -5.01 25.08
N ILE A 496 -21.98 -4.46 25.11
CA ILE A 496 -20.85 -4.89 24.28
C ILE A 496 -20.44 -6.32 24.64
N HIS A 497 -20.40 -6.65 25.94
CA HIS A 497 -20.08 -8.01 26.38
C HIS A 497 -21.07 -9.04 25.85
N HIS A 498 -22.38 -8.73 25.86
CA HIS A 498 -23.41 -9.57 25.28
C HIS A 498 -23.30 -9.68 23.75
N THR A 499 -23.10 -8.55 23.06
CA THR A 499 -22.94 -8.54 21.60
C THR A 499 -21.72 -9.34 21.16
N HIS A 500 -20.57 -9.17 21.82
CA HIS A 500 -19.36 -9.93 21.58
C HIS A 500 -19.60 -11.43 21.71
N ARG A 501 -20.22 -11.89 22.82
CA ARG A 501 -20.50 -13.32 23.01
C ARG A 501 -21.36 -13.89 21.89
N ARG A 502 -22.41 -13.18 21.48
CA ARG A 502 -23.30 -13.60 20.38
C ARG A 502 -22.58 -13.66 19.04
N MET A 503 -21.66 -12.72 18.79
CA MET A 503 -20.85 -12.71 17.58
C MET A 503 -19.84 -13.86 17.60
N VAL A 504 -19.05 -14.03 18.66
CA VAL A 504 -18.09 -15.14 18.79
C VAL A 504 -18.79 -16.49 18.63
N ASP A 505 -19.95 -16.69 19.28
CA ASP A 505 -20.75 -17.91 19.11
C ASP A 505 -21.18 -18.12 17.65
N ALA A 506 -21.63 -17.07 16.96
CA ALA A 506 -22.05 -17.16 15.55
C ALA A 506 -20.89 -17.53 14.62
N TYR A 507 -19.70 -16.97 14.87
CA TYR A 507 -18.52 -17.28 14.08
C TYR A 507 -18.02 -18.70 14.39
N LEU A 508 -17.85 -19.08 15.66
CA LEU A 508 -17.29 -20.37 16.03
C LEU A 508 -18.24 -21.57 15.80
N ARG A 509 -19.57 -21.39 15.94
CA ARG A 509 -20.54 -22.48 15.70
C ARG A 509 -20.65 -22.89 14.24
N ASP A 510 -20.54 -21.93 13.32
CA ASP A 510 -20.58 -22.22 11.88
C ASP A 510 -19.20 -22.65 11.36
N LEU A 511 -18.14 -22.53 12.17
CA LEU A 511 -16.77 -22.90 11.83
C LEU A 511 -16.41 -24.36 12.13
N ASN A 512 -17.07 -24.97 13.12
CA ASN A 512 -17.09 -26.42 13.36
C ASN A 512 -18.21 -27.09 12.56
#